data_AF-A0A369TD88-F1
#
_entry.id   AF-A0A369TD88-F1
#
_cell.length_a   1.000
_cell.length_b   1.000
_cell.length_c   1.000
_cell.angle_alpha   90.00
_cell.angle_beta   90.00
_cell.angle_gamma   90.00
#
_symmetry.space_group_name_H-M   'P 1'
#
loop_
_entity.id
_entity.type
_entity.pdbx_description
1 polymer ?
#
loop_
_entity_poly.entity_id
_entity_poly.type
_entity_poly.pdbx_seq_one_letter_code
_entity_poly.pdbx_strand_id
1 'polypeptide(L)'
;MLNVRMLDKKFSAAGQLTPEDIAEAARRGFKAIINNRPDGEGGPEQPTSDENRKAAEAAGMDYHYLPMTPQNLDSELLEAFRKAVEEGPGPVLAHCKSGARSAALWALVETAHNRRDIDEVLKQAAKEGYDLSGMRPVFEKFVAAHNA
;
A
#
# COMPACT_ATOMS: atom_id res chain seq x y z
N MET A 1 11.70 3.49 -14.99
CA MET A 1 10.90 4.71 -14.74
C MET A 1 9.83 4.34 -13.75
N LEU A 2 9.76 5.06 -12.63
CA LEU A 2 8.76 4.86 -11.58
C LEU A 2 7.34 4.89 -12.17
N ASN A 3 6.67 3.74 -12.15
CA ASN A 3 5.30 3.55 -12.64
C ASN A 3 4.33 3.48 -11.45
N VAL A 4 3.48 4.49 -11.33
CA VAL A 4 2.61 4.71 -10.18
C VAL A 4 1.16 4.72 -10.64
N ARG A 5 0.31 4.06 -9.87
CA ARG A 5 -1.15 4.01 -10.06
C ARG A 5 -1.82 4.78 -8.93
N MET A 6 -2.56 5.82 -9.25
CA MET A 6 -3.19 6.69 -8.26
C MET A 6 -4.58 6.15 -7.94
N LEU A 7 -4.73 5.47 -6.80
CA LEU A 7 -6.03 4.94 -6.41
C LEU A 7 -6.89 6.01 -5.76
N ASP A 8 -6.30 6.96 -5.04
CA ASP A 8 -7.02 8.13 -4.50
C ASP A 8 -6.09 9.35 -4.41
N LYS A 9 -6.65 10.52 -4.11
CA LYS A 9 -5.94 11.81 -4.00
C LYS A 9 -4.72 11.77 -3.08
N LYS A 10 -4.77 10.93 -2.02
CA LYS A 10 -3.70 10.80 -1.02
C LYS A 10 -2.91 9.51 -1.12
N PHE A 11 -3.32 8.56 -1.97
CA PHE A 11 -2.76 7.22 -1.98
C PHE A 11 -2.48 6.72 -3.40
N SER A 12 -1.27 6.23 -3.60
CA SER A 12 -0.86 5.57 -4.83
C SER A 12 -0.17 4.24 -4.55
N ALA A 13 -0.26 3.32 -5.51
CA ALA A 13 0.39 2.02 -5.48
C ALA A 13 1.39 1.87 -6.63
N ALA A 14 2.45 1.09 -6.40
CA ALA A 14 3.44 0.72 -7.40
C ALA A 14 3.93 -0.73 -7.24
N GLY A 15 4.58 -1.24 -8.29
CA GLY A 15 5.39 -2.46 -8.21
C GLY A 15 6.64 -2.26 -7.35
N GLN A 16 7.55 -3.24 -7.38
CA GLN A 16 8.81 -3.15 -6.61
C GLN A 16 9.51 -1.81 -6.85
N LEU A 17 9.86 -1.12 -5.76
CA LEU A 17 10.66 0.10 -5.79
C LEU A 17 12.13 -0.22 -5.52
N THR A 18 13.01 0.48 -6.21
CA THR A 18 14.43 0.60 -5.87
C THR A 18 14.69 1.88 -5.06
N PRO A 19 15.88 2.04 -4.45
CA PRO A 19 16.30 3.31 -3.85
C PRO A 19 16.19 4.53 -4.79
N GLU A 20 16.48 4.34 -6.08
CA GLU A 20 16.37 5.40 -7.10
C GLU A 20 14.91 5.78 -7.36
N ASP A 21 14.01 4.81 -7.39
CA ASP A 21 12.57 5.06 -7.51
C ASP A 21 12.04 5.83 -6.30
N ILE A 22 12.55 5.56 -5.09
CA ILE A 22 12.20 6.29 -3.87
C ILE A 22 12.67 7.75 -3.96
N ALA A 23 13.90 7.99 -4.42
CA ALA A 23 14.38 9.35 -4.65
C ALA A 23 13.54 10.09 -5.71
N GLU A 24 13.08 9.38 -6.75
CA GLU A 24 12.15 9.91 -7.74
C GLU A 24 10.76 10.20 -7.16
N ALA A 25 10.26 9.35 -6.27
CA ALA A 25 8.99 9.56 -5.59
C ALA A 25 9.00 10.85 -4.76
N ALA A 26 10.10 11.12 -4.03
CA ALA A 26 10.26 12.37 -3.29
C ALA A 26 10.23 13.59 -4.23
N ARG A 27 10.90 13.53 -5.39
CA ARG A 27 10.87 14.60 -6.40
C ARG A 27 9.46 14.84 -6.96
N ARG A 28 8.62 13.80 -7.01
CA ARG A 28 7.21 13.88 -7.39
C ARG A 28 6.28 14.36 -6.27
N GLY A 29 6.82 14.62 -5.07
CA GLY A 29 6.10 15.20 -3.96
C GLY A 29 5.48 14.19 -2.99
N PHE A 30 5.74 12.89 -3.14
CA PHE A 30 5.37 11.91 -2.12
C PHE A 30 6.08 12.20 -0.80
N LYS A 31 5.40 11.90 0.30
CA LYS A 31 5.87 12.21 1.66
C LYS A 31 6.13 10.97 2.50
N ALA A 32 5.52 9.84 2.14
CA ALA A 32 5.76 8.58 2.81
C ALA A 32 5.78 7.41 1.82
N ILE A 33 6.59 6.40 2.16
CA ILE A 33 6.64 5.10 1.49
C ILE A 33 6.08 4.03 2.43
N ILE A 34 5.21 3.17 1.91
CA ILE A 34 4.78 1.95 2.61
C ILE A 34 5.26 0.73 1.82
N ASN A 35 6.07 -0.13 2.43
CA ASN A 35 6.50 -1.39 1.83
C ASN A 35 5.65 -2.55 2.36
N ASN A 36 4.82 -3.13 1.48
CA ASN A 36 3.96 -4.28 1.78
C ASN A 36 4.53 -5.61 1.27
N ARG A 37 5.80 -5.67 0.88
CA ARG A 37 6.49 -6.88 0.45
C ARG A 37 7.51 -7.33 1.52
N PRO A 38 7.39 -8.56 2.03
CA PRO A 38 8.42 -9.15 2.89
C PRO A 38 9.80 -9.13 2.22
N ASP A 39 10.84 -8.84 2.99
CA ASP A 39 12.22 -8.98 2.55
C ASP A 39 12.54 -10.42 2.13
N GLY A 40 13.36 -10.56 1.08
CA GLY A 40 13.78 -11.86 0.54
C GLY A 40 12.76 -12.60 -0.32
N GLU A 41 11.52 -12.13 -0.45
CA GLU A 41 10.49 -12.75 -1.30
C GLU A 41 10.92 -12.87 -2.78
N GLY A 42 11.64 -11.88 -3.29
CA GLY A 42 12.17 -11.83 -4.64
C GLY A 42 13.59 -12.37 -4.79
N GLY A 43 14.17 -12.97 -3.75
CA GLY A 43 15.56 -13.39 -3.73
C GLY A 43 16.55 -12.21 -3.62
N PRO A 44 17.84 -12.44 -3.93
CA PRO A 44 18.92 -11.48 -3.69
C PRO A 44 18.80 -10.15 -4.45
N GLU A 45 18.04 -10.13 -5.55
CA GLU A 45 17.84 -8.93 -6.37
C GLU A 45 16.74 -8.01 -5.82
N GLN A 46 15.96 -8.44 -4.81
CA GLN A 46 14.99 -7.59 -4.15
C GLN A 46 15.73 -6.57 -3.26
N PRO A 47 15.52 -5.26 -3.45
CA PRO A 47 15.94 -4.25 -2.49
C PRO A 47 15.33 -4.52 -1.12
N THR A 48 16.18 -4.54 -0.10
CA THR A 48 15.77 -4.76 1.28
C THR A 48 14.99 -3.58 1.82
N SER A 49 14.18 -3.84 2.84
CA SER A 49 13.46 -2.79 3.55
C SER A 49 14.39 -1.78 4.21
N ASP A 50 15.60 -2.18 4.61
CA ASP A 50 16.63 -1.29 5.17
C ASP A 50 17.25 -0.37 4.12
N GLU A 51 17.57 -0.87 2.93
CA GLU A 51 18.05 -0.04 1.81
C GLU A 51 17.01 1.00 1.39
N ASN A 52 15.76 0.56 1.24
CA ASN A 52 14.66 1.45 0.88
C ASN A 52 14.34 2.47 1.99
N ARG A 53 14.46 2.07 3.26
CA ARG A 53 14.32 2.99 4.40
C ARG A 53 15.36 4.10 4.35
N LYS A 54 16.64 3.75 4.19
CA LYS A 54 17.73 4.74 4.10
C LYS A 54 17.53 5.70 2.94
N ALA A 55 17.04 5.22 1.80
CA ALA A 55 16.72 6.05 0.64
C ALA A 55 15.57 7.04 0.92
N ALA A 56 14.52 6.58 1.60
CA ALA A 56 13.38 7.43 1.97
C ALA A 56 13.80 8.51 2.99
N GLU A 57 14.53 8.12 4.04
CA GLU A 57 15.04 9.03 5.05
C GLU A 57 15.99 10.09 4.46
N ALA A 58 16.91 9.68 3.58
CA ALA A 58 17.80 10.60 2.87
C ALA A 58 17.04 11.58 1.96
N ALA A 59 15.86 11.19 1.47
CA ALA A 59 14.98 12.04 0.69
C ALA A 59 13.97 12.85 1.53
N GLY A 60 14.02 12.74 2.86
CA GLY A 60 13.11 13.43 3.78
C GLY A 60 11.68 12.90 3.76
N MET A 61 11.49 11.61 3.46
CA MET A 61 10.20 10.93 3.47
C MET A 61 10.11 9.94 4.65
N ASP A 62 8.90 9.73 5.15
CA ASP A 62 8.62 8.66 6.11
C ASP A 62 8.68 7.29 5.43
N TYR A 63 9.07 6.26 6.18
CA TYR A 63 9.13 4.89 5.67
C TYR A 63 8.51 3.89 6.64
N HIS A 64 7.44 3.22 6.19
CA HIS A 64 6.73 2.19 6.92
C HIS A 64 6.96 0.83 6.28
N TYR A 65 7.52 -0.11 7.05
CA TYR A 65 7.63 -1.50 6.63
C TYR A 65 6.46 -2.28 7.23
N LEU A 66 5.44 -2.55 6.39
CA LEU A 66 4.19 -3.20 6.76
C LEU A 66 3.95 -4.40 5.83
N PRO A 67 4.81 -5.44 5.89
CA PRO A 67 4.76 -6.55 4.95
C PRO A 67 3.45 -7.30 5.07
N MET A 68 2.78 -7.54 3.94
CA MET A 68 1.52 -8.29 3.91
C MET A 68 1.78 -9.73 3.46
N THR A 69 1.35 -10.68 4.30
CA THR A 69 1.30 -12.12 4.04
C THR A 69 -0.12 -12.63 4.30
N PRO A 70 -0.47 -13.84 3.83
CA PRO A 70 -1.76 -14.44 4.17
C PRO A 70 -1.95 -14.65 5.68
N GLN A 71 -0.87 -14.79 6.45
CA GLN A 71 -0.92 -15.08 7.89
C GLN A 71 -1.16 -13.84 8.76
N ASN A 72 -0.81 -12.64 8.28
CA ASN A 72 -0.90 -11.41 9.05
C ASN A 72 -1.90 -10.39 8.46
N LEU A 73 -2.78 -10.83 7.55
CA LEU A 73 -3.87 -9.99 7.08
C LEU A 73 -4.97 -9.95 8.15
N ASP A 74 -4.76 -9.10 9.14
CA ASP A 74 -5.62 -8.93 10.32
C ASP A 74 -5.88 -7.43 10.60
N SER A 75 -6.57 -7.15 11.71
CA SER A 75 -6.92 -5.79 12.13
C SER A 75 -5.69 -4.96 12.54
N GLU A 76 -4.62 -5.59 13.02
CA GLU A 76 -3.41 -4.87 13.43
C GLU A 76 -2.66 -4.33 12.21
N LEU A 77 -2.45 -5.17 11.20
CA LEU A 77 -1.85 -4.74 9.94
C LEU A 77 -2.72 -3.66 9.26
N LEU A 78 -4.04 -3.85 9.25
CA LEU A 78 -4.94 -2.90 8.61
C LEU A 78 -4.92 -1.53 9.31
N GLU A 79 -4.93 -1.51 10.64
CA GLU A 79 -4.87 -0.26 11.42
C GLU A 79 -3.52 0.44 11.27
N ALA A 80 -2.41 -0.31 11.27
CA ALA A 80 -1.09 0.26 11.00
C ALA A 80 -1.00 0.89 9.60
N PHE A 81 -1.58 0.23 8.60
CA PHE A 81 -1.65 0.74 7.24
C PHE A 81 -2.54 1.99 7.16
N ARG A 82 -3.73 1.97 7.77
CA ARG A 82 -4.65 3.11 7.84
C ARG A 82 -3.97 4.33 8.44
N LYS A 83 -3.30 4.18 9.59
CA LYS A 83 -2.56 5.27 10.24
C LYS A 83 -1.50 5.88 9.34
N ALA A 84 -0.72 5.04 8.66
CA ALA A 84 0.32 5.51 7.73
C ALA A 84 -0.27 6.30 6.54
N VAL A 85 -1.47 5.95 6.07
CA VAL A 85 -2.14 6.63 4.94
C VAL A 85 -2.91 7.88 5.34
N GLU A 86 -3.65 7.84 6.45
CA GLU A 86 -4.62 8.87 6.83
C GLU A 86 -4.07 9.90 7.82
N GLU A 87 -3.21 9.45 8.76
CA GLU A 87 -2.67 10.28 9.84
C GLU A 87 -1.25 10.77 9.55
N GLY A 88 -0.52 10.06 8.68
CA GLY A 88 0.81 10.44 8.21
C GLY A 88 0.83 11.60 7.21
N PRO A 89 2.03 12.12 6.87
CA PRO A 89 2.16 13.14 5.84
C PRO A 89 1.85 12.53 4.47
N GLY A 90 0.90 13.13 3.74
CA GLY A 90 0.51 12.70 2.39
C GLY A 90 1.06 13.62 1.29
N PRO A 91 1.08 13.17 0.02
CA PRO A 91 0.58 11.88 -0.48
C PRO A 91 1.53 10.70 -0.20
N VAL A 92 0.95 9.50 -0.07
CA VAL A 92 1.64 8.24 0.24
C VAL A 92 1.80 7.38 -1.01
N LEU A 93 2.98 6.78 -1.19
CA LEU A 93 3.23 5.76 -2.20
C LEU A 93 3.50 4.41 -1.52
N ALA A 94 2.60 3.46 -1.71
CA ALA A 94 2.79 2.10 -1.22
C ALA A 94 3.26 1.16 -2.34
N HIS A 95 4.05 0.15 -1.99
CA HIS A 95 4.53 -0.81 -2.97
C HIS A 95 4.59 -2.24 -2.44
N CYS A 96 4.57 -3.19 -3.38
CA CYS A 96 4.94 -4.57 -3.08
C CYS A 96 5.70 -5.18 -4.27
N LYS A 97 5.43 -6.43 -4.68
CA LYS A 97 5.96 -6.98 -5.94
C LYS A 97 5.33 -6.31 -7.17
N SER A 98 4.00 -6.22 -7.20
CA SER A 98 3.21 -5.70 -8.34
C SER A 98 2.30 -4.51 -7.98
N GLY A 99 2.21 -4.15 -6.69
CA GLY A 99 1.29 -3.16 -6.15
C GLY A 99 -0.07 -3.73 -5.70
N ALA A 100 -0.40 -4.97 -6.06
CA ALA A 100 -1.71 -5.56 -5.74
C ALA A 100 -1.99 -5.66 -4.23
N ARG A 101 -0.99 -5.99 -3.41
CA ARG A 101 -1.12 -6.02 -1.93
C ARG A 101 -1.43 -4.63 -1.35
N SER A 102 -0.72 -3.62 -1.84
CA SER A 102 -0.93 -2.24 -1.43
C SER A 102 -2.32 -1.72 -1.83
N ALA A 103 -2.77 -2.06 -3.04
CA ALA A 103 -4.12 -1.76 -3.51
C ALA A 103 -5.20 -2.49 -2.67
N ALA A 104 -4.95 -3.75 -2.29
CA ALA A 104 -5.86 -4.53 -1.45
C ALA A 104 -5.97 -3.97 -0.02
N LEU A 105 -4.86 -3.57 0.60
CA LEU A 105 -4.87 -2.93 1.92
C LEU A 105 -5.59 -1.58 1.89
N TRP A 106 -5.36 -0.76 0.85
CA TRP A 106 -6.14 0.47 0.63
C TRP A 106 -7.63 0.16 0.51
N ALA A 107 -8.02 -0.82 -0.31
CA ALA A 107 -9.43 -1.18 -0.48
C ALA A 107 -10.08 -1.69 0.82
N LEU A 108 -9.33 -2.43 1.65
CA LEU A 108 -9.78 -2.84 2.99
C LEU A 108 -10.01 -1.65 3.91
N VAL A 109 -9.11 -0.66 3.93
CA VAL A 109 -9.30 0.55 4.74
C VAL A 109 -10.54 1.31 4.26
N GLU A 110 -10.66 1.53 2.95
CA GLU A 110 -11.76 2.27 2.36
C GLU A 110 -13.13 1.63 2.68
N THR A 111 -13.20 0.32 2.66
CA THR A 111 -14.45 -0.42 2.90
C THR A 111 -14.74 -0.62 4.39
N ALA A 112 -13.75 -1.07 5.18
CA ALA A 112 -13.94 -1.43 6.57
C ALA A 112 -13.93 -0.23 7.54
N HIS A 113 -13.07 0.77 7.30
CA HIS A 113 -12.97 1.96 8.15
C HIS A 113 -13.76 3.14 7.57
N ASN A 114 -13.58 3.44 6.29
CA ASN A 114 -14.24 4.59 5.64
C ASN A 114 -15.66 4.27 5.14
N ARG A 115 -16.12 3.02 5.33
CA ARG A 115 -17.47 2.55 5.03
C ARG A 115 -17.92 2.83 3.60
N ARG A 116 -16.98 2.84 2.67
CA ARG A 116 -17.28 2.93 1.24
C ARG A 116 -17.84 1.61 0.74
N ASP A 117 -18.69 1.70 -0.25
CA ASP A 117 -19.26 0.52 -0.90
C ASP A 117 -18.17 -0.34 -1.56
N ILE A 118 -18.27 -1.66 -1.39
CA ILE A 118 -17.26 -2.61 -1.90
C ILE A 118 -17.21 -2.56 -3.43
N ASP A 119 -18.34 -2.44 -4.12
CA ASP A 119 -18.40 -2.44 -5.58
C ASP A 119 -17.73 -1.18 -6.15
N GLU A 120 -17.97 -0.03 -5.51
CA GLU A 120 -17.34 1.23 -5.89
C GLU A 120 -15.82 1.18 -5.74
N VAL A 121 -15.33 0.67 -4.61
CA VAL A 121 -13.88 0.57 -4.33
C VAL A 121 -13.21 -0.42 -5.27
N LEU A 122 -13.82 -1.58 -5.52
CA LEU A 122 -13.34 -2.57 -6.49
C LEU A 122 -13.26 -1.99 -7.91
N LYS A 123 -14.30 -1.27 -8.33
CA LYS A 123 -14.34 -0.61 -9.64
C LYS A 123 -13.26 0.47 -9.77
N GLN A 124 -13.01 1.22 -8.69
CA GLN A 124 -11.94 2.23 -8.65
C GLN A 124 -10.56 1.59 -8.78
N ALA A 125 -10.28 0.52 -8.03
CA ALA A 125 -9.02 -0.21 -8.14
C ALA A 125 -8.81 -0.82 -9.54
N ALA A 126 -9.86 -1.39 -10.13
CA ALA A 126 -9.80 -2.00 -11.45
C ALA A 126 -9.48 -0.99 -12.56
N LYS A 127 -9.97 0.26 -12.46
CA LYS A 127 -9.63 1.34 -13.43
C LYS A 127 -8.14 1.63 -13.47
N GLU A 128 -7.46 1.49 -12.34
CA GLU A 128 -6.01 1.70 -12.21
C GLU A 128 -5.20 0.43 -12.51
N GLY A 129 -5.87 -0.67 -12.88
CA GLY A 129 -5.22 -1.94 -13.27
C GLY A 129 -5.05 -2.95 -12.13
N TYR A 130 -5.73 -2.76 -10.99
CA TYR A 130 -5.77 -3.74 -9.91
C TYR A 130 -7.14 -4.43 -9.85
N ASP A 131 -7.23 -5.62 -10.45
CA ASP A 131 -8.41 -6.48 -10.26
C ASP A 131 -8.34 -7.16 -8.88
N LEU A 132 -9.20 -6.70 -7.98
CA LEU A 132 -9.34 -7.21 -6.63
C LEU A 132 -10.64 -8.00 -6.43
N SER A 133 -11.38 -8.29 -7.51
CA SER A 133 -12.70 -8.94 -7.44
C SER A 133 -12.68 -10.28 -6.70
N GLY A 134 -11.62 -11.07 -6.87
CA GLY A 134 -11.41 -12.34 -6.17
C GLY A 134 -11.22 -12.21 -4.64
N MET A 135 -10.98 -11.00 -4.13
CA MET A 135 -10.84 -10.72 -2.69
C MET A 135 -12.15 -10.27 -2.03
N ARG A 136 -13.27 -10.20 -2.76
CA ARG A 136 -14.57 -9.76 -2.20
C ARG A 136 -14.94 -10.44 -0.87
N PRO A 137 -14.84 -11.78 -0.71
CA PRO A 137 -15.18 -12.42 0.57
C PRO A 137 -14.33 -11.93 1.74
N VAL A 138 -13.08 -11.52 1.47
CA VAL A 138 -12.19 -10.93 2.48
C VAL A 138 -12.69 -9.54 2.86
N PHE A 139 -13.05 -8.69 1.90
CA PHE A 139 -13.61 -7.36 2.17
C PHE A 139 -14.90 -7.46 3.00
N GLU A 140 -15.83 -8.34 2.62
CA GLU A 140 -17.08 -8.57 3.36
C GLU A 140 -16.81 -9.02 4.81
N LYS A 141 -15.86 -9.92 5.02
CA LYS A 141 -15.44 -10.36 6.36
C LYS A 141 -14.91 -9.19 7.19
N PHE A 142 -14.04 -8.35 6.63
CA PHE A 142 -13.48 -7.21 7.35
C PHE A 142 -14.53 -6.15 7.66
N VAL A 143 -15.42 -5.83 6.71
CA VAL A 143 -16.55 -4.91 6.93
C VAL A 143 -17.45 -5.42 8.06
N ALA A 144 -17.79 -6.71 8.06
CA ALA A 144 -18.60 -7.31 9.14
C ALA A 144 -17.92 -7.20 10.51
N ALA A 145 -16.60 -7.43 10.58
CA ALA A 145 -15.84 -7.36 11.82
C ALA A 145 -15.70 -5.93 12.38
N HIS A 146 -15.71 -4.90 11.53
CA HIS A 146 -15.59 -3.49 11.95
C HIS A 146 -16.93 -2.82 12.28
N ASN A 147 -18.04 -3.47 11.94
CA ASN A 147 -19.40 -3.01 12.25
C ASN A 147 -20.00 -3.73 13.49
N ALA A 148 -19.29 -4.71 14.04
CA ALA A 148 -19.66 -5.42 15.27
C ALA A 148 -19.20 -4.64 16.51
#